data_AF-A0A250L1K9-F1
#
_entry.id   AF-A0A250L1K9-F1
#
_cell.length_a   1.000
_cell.length_b   1.000
_cell.length_c   1.000
_cell.angle_alpha   90.00
_cell.angle_beta   90.00
_cell.angle_gamma   90.00
#
_symmetry.space_group_name_H-M   'P 1'
#
loop_
_entity.id
_entity.type
_entity.pdbx_description
1 polymer ?
#
loop_
_entity_poly.entity_id
_entity_poly.type
_entity_poly.pdbx_seq_one_letter_code
_entity_poly.pdbx_strand_id
1 'polypeptide(L)'
;MSQSVTWTLKSRETYLFLGNLERVPEIRPGGTAGLPPLVVDLDGTLTLTDTLVESTVQAVKRDPWNVLRLPFWLIQGRSTLKARIASQISFTADTIPYQENLCHFLRDERTKGRRIVLATAANRIIADAVAAHLGFFDEVLASDETCNLKGETKLRAIRQRVGTRFVYVGDSTADLPIWKEAHAAVLVGASSRVSKSVRNSTLVEREFPRSTGGLSAWLRLCRVHQWLKNLLIFVPLLTAFAFTDFENLAAAAIAFLAFSFAASATYVVNALLDLDSDRRHPRKRHRPLAGAQIPIPRALAASAGLLVISAGLASTLSTNFLLLLIAYLFLTGSYSWVIKQYVLLDVLMLSVLYTLRIVAGAAAVEVTTSVWLLAFSVFIFLSLALVKRCSELLSLSLIGRTGTNGRDYRVGDLVVFWPMGVGAGLCAVLVFALFVSAIETEARYATPDLLWLVAVGLIYWLGRLWIKTARGEMHDDPLVYALRDFGSRVTVAAMVTATLAAHFVALG
;
A
#
# COMPACT_ATOMS: atom_id res chain seq x y z
N MET A 1 -43.08 18.69 19.38
CA MET A 1 -42.41 19.98 19.20
C MET A 1 -41.22 19.76 18.29
N SER A 2 -41.40 20.16 17.03
CA SER A 2 -40.42 20.08 15.94
C SER A 2 -39.51 21.30 16.01
N GLN A 3 -38.19 21.11 16.02
CA GLN A 3 -37.22 22.19 15.82
C GLN A 3 -36.31 21.85 14.65
N SER A 4 -36.67 22.44 13.51
CA SER A 4 -35.87 22.57 12.30
C SER A 4 -34.77 23.60 12.51
N VAL A 5 -33.51 23.18 12.37
CA VAL A 5 -32.34 24.07 12.37
C VAL A 5 -32.09 24.56 10.94
N THR A 6 -32.37 25.84 10.72
CA THR A 6 -32.05 26.62 9.52
C THR A 6 -30.57 26.97 9.47
N TRP A 7 -29.86 26.54 8.43
CA TRP A 7 -28.51 27.02 8.12
C TRP A 7 -28.57 28.14 7.07
N THR A 8 -28.28 29.36 7.52
CA THR A 8 -28.14 30.57 6.71
C THR A 8 -26.85 30.58 5.89
N LEU A 9 -26.99 30.75 4.57
CA LEU A 9 -25.91 30.98 3.60
C LEU A 9 -25.39 32.43 3.69
N LYS A 10 -24.13 32.58 4.14
CA LYS A 10 -23.20 33.68 3.84
C LYS A 10 -21.98 32.98 3.21
N SER A 11 -21.36 33.41 2.12
CA SER A 11 -21.33 34.71 1.48
C SER A 11 -20.83 34.53 0.04
N ARG A 12 -21.55 35.18 -0.87
CA ARG A 12 -21.10 35.70 -2.17
C ARG A 12 -19.66 36.21 -2.14
N GLU A 13 -18.78 35.56 -2.90
CA GLU A 13 -17.66 36.16 -3.63
C GLU A 13 -17.15 35.11 -4.63
N THR A 14 -16.67 35.54 -5.80
CA THR A 14 -16.20 34.74 -6.98
C THR A 14 -17.20 34.47 -8.13
N TYR A 15 -18.09 35.43 -8.43
CA TYR A 15 -18.72 35.52 -9.76
C TYR A 15 -18.50 36.91 -10.36
N LEU A 16 -17.28 37.20 -10.79
CA LEU A 16 -16.95 38.36 -11.65
C LEU A 16 -15.74 37.98 -12.52
N PHE A 17 -15.98 37.16 -13.54
CA PHE A 17 -15.09 37.00 -14.70
C PHE A 17 -15.91 36.48 -15.90
N LEU A 18 -16.96 37.24 -16.26
CA LEU A 18 -17.68 37.10 -17.52
C LEU A 18 -17.72 38.48 -18.16
N GLY A 19 -16.68 38.79 -18.92
CA GLY A 19 -16.50 40.07 -19.59
C GLY A 19 -15.38 39.99 -20.61
N ASN A 20 -15.63 39.24 -21.68
CA ASN A 20 -15.10 39.42 -23.04
C ASN A 20 -15.49 38.19 -23.88
N LEU A 21 -16.75 38.16 -24.31
CA LEU A 21 -17.15 37.37 -25.46
C LEU A 21 -16.82 38.20 -26.70
N GLU A 22 -15.61 38.03 -27.23
CA GLU A 22 -15.34 38.39 -28.62
C GLU A 22 -16.30 37.57 -29.50
N ARG A 23 -16.98 38.25 -30.41
CA ARG A 23 -17.94 37.66 -31.34
C ARG A 23 -17.25 36.57 -32.15
N VAL A 24 -17.63 35.33 -31.91
CA VAL A 24 -17.34 34.20 -32.80
C VAL A 24 -18.03 34.48 -34.13
N PRO A 25 -17.34 34.37 -35.28
CA PRO A 25 -17.99 34.55 -36.58
C PRO A 25 -19.01 33.43 -36.80
N GLU A 26 -20.24 33.81 -37.11
CA GLU A 26 -21.34 32.94 -37.51
C GLU A 26 -20.94 32.09 -38.72
N ILE A 27 -20.78 30.78 -38.51
CA ILE A 27 -20.55 29.80 -39.57
C ILE A 27 -21.90 29.52 -40.22
N ARG A 28 -22.07 29.95 -41.48
CA ARG A 28 -23.22 29.62 -42.34
C ARG A 28 -23.36 28.09 -42.47
N PRO A 29 -24.59 27.53 -42.49
CA PRO A 29 -24.78 26.09 -42.61
C PRO A 29 -24.56 25.67 -44.07
N GLY A 30 -23.34 25.24 -44.38
CA GLY A 30 -22.98 24.62 -45.64
C GLY A 30 -22.47 23.19 -45.40
N GLY A 31 -23.25 22.20 -45.81
CA GLY A 31 -22.82 20.81 -46.00
C GLY A 31 -22.67 19.96 -44.72
N THR A 32 -23.41 18.86 -44.64
CA THR A 32 -23.32 17.81 -43.61
C THR A 32 -21.93 17.17 -43.57
N ALA A 33 -21.00 17.75 -42.80
CA ALA A 33 -19.79 17.05 -42.36
C ALA A 33 -19.92 16.82 -40.85
N GLY A 34 -20.25 15.58 -40.46
CA GLY A 34 -20.33 15.18 -39.05
C GLY A 34 -19.04 15.49 -38.29
N LEU A 35 -19.14 15.65 -36.96
CA LEU A 35 -18.00 15.86 -36.08
C LEU A 35 -16.94 14.76 -36.32
N PRO A 36 -15.65 15.11 -36.41
CA PRO A 36 -14.59 14.13 -36.66
C PRO A 36 -14.61 13.06 -35.57
N PRO A 37 -14.57 11.76 -35.93
CA PRO A 37 -14.55 10.68 -34.94
C PRO A 37 -13.41 10.85 -33.95
N LEU A 38 -13.67 10.47 -32.70
CA LEU A 38 -12.73 10.61 -31.61
C LEU A 38 -12.16 9.23 -31.25
N VAL A 39 -10.86 9.08 -31.46
CA VAL A 39 -10.13 7.83 -31.30
C VAL A 39 -9.35 7.90 -29.99
N VAL A 40 -9.59 6.95 -29.08
CA VAL A 40 -9.11 6.99 -27.70
C VAL A 40 -8.15 5.84 -27.44
N ASP A 41 -6.96 6.13 -26.90
CA ASP A 41 -6.10 5.07 -26.37
C ASP A 41 -6.57 4.58 -24.99
N LEU A 42 -6.24 3.33 -24.65
CA LEU A 42 -6.60 2.72 -23.37
C LEU A 42 -5.55 3.02 -22.29
N ASP A 43 -4.39 2.36 -22.39
CA ASP A 43 -3.36 2.34 -21.36
C ASP A 43 -2.73 3.72 -21.17
N GLY A 44 -2.75 4.25 -19.95
CA GLY A 44 -2.19 5.57 -19.64
C GLY A 44 -3.07 6.76 -20.05
N THR A 45 -4.09 6.53 -20.89
CA THR A 45 -5.03 7.53 -21.40
C THR A 45 -6.41 7.38 -20.76
N LEU A 46 -7.17 6.34 -21.12
CA LEU A 46 -8.48 6.06 -20.51
C LEU A 46 -8.33 5.41 -19.13
N THR A 47 -7.42 4.44 -19.02
CA THR A 47 -7.00 3.85 -17.74
C THR A 47 -5.78 4.60 -17.22
N LEU A 48 -5.76 4.90 -15.93
CA LEU A 48 -4.60 5.55 -15.29
C LEU A 48 -3.41 4.61 -15.11
N THR A 49 -3.52 3.37 -15.57
CA THR A 49 -2.51 2.31 -15.45
C THR A 49 -2.34 1.57 -16.77
N ASP A 50 -1.26 0.80 -16.84
CA ASP A 50 -0.98 -0.13 -17.93
C ASP A 50 -1.63 -1.48 -17.61
N THR A 51 -2.61 -1.88 -18.43
CA THR A 51 -3.40 -3.09 -18.25
C THR A 51 -2.56 -4.36 -18.37
N LEU A 52 -1.47 -4.37 -19.15
CA LEU A 52 -0.58 -5.51 -19.24
C LEU A 52 0.20 -5.71 -17.94
N VAL A 53 0.70 -4.62 -17.36
CA VAL A 53 1.44 -4.68 -16.09
C VAL A 53 0.53 -5.17 -14.97
N GLU A 54 -0.70 -4.67 -14.89
CA GLU A 54 -1.68 -5.15 -13.91
C GLU A 54 -2.02 -6.61 -14.09
N SER A 55 -2.31 -7.01 -15.33
CA SER A 55 -2.63 -8.39 -15.66
C SER A 55 -1.48 -9.34 -15.31
N THR A 56 -0.23 -8.87 -15.45
CA THR A 56 0.96 -9.61 -15.03
C THR A 56 0.99 -9.82 -13.52
N VAL A 57 0.73 -8.77 -12.73
CA VAL A 57 0.67 -8.86 -11.26
C VAL A 57 -0.43 -9.82 -10.82
N GLN A 58 -1.61 -9.75 -11.43
CA GLN A 58 -2.71 -10.67 -11.14
C GLN A 58 -2.37 -12.12 -11.51
N ALA A 59 -1.74 -12.36 -12.67
CA ALA A 59 -1.30 -13.69 -13.08
C ALA A 59 -0.27 -14.28 -12.12
N VAL A 60 0.69 -13.49 -11.65
CA VAL A 60 1.69 -13.90 -10.64
C VAL A 60 1.06 -14.16 -9.27
N LYS A 61 0.08 -13.35 -8.87
CA LYS A 61 -0.65 -13.56 -7.62
C LYS A 61 -1.42 -14.88 -7.62
N ARG A 62 -2.02 -15.24 -8.77
CA ARG A 62 -2.79 -16.48 -8.93
C ARG A 62 -1.88 -17.71 -8.99
N ASP A 63 -0.79 -17.62 -9.75
CA ASP A 63 0.23 -18.67 -9.86
C ASP A 63 1.63 -18.03 -9.81
N PRO A 64 2.33 -18.10 -8.65
CA PRO A 64 3.66 -17.52 -8.49
C PRO A 64 4.71 -18.07 -9.46
N TRP A 65 4.51 -19.28 -10.00
CA TRP A 65 5.43 -19.85 -11.00
C TRP A 65 5.46 -19.06 -12.30
N ASN A 66 4.44 -18.23 -12.55
CA ASN A 66 4.43 -17.35 -13.71
C ASN A 66 5.61 -16.39 -13.73
N VAL A 67 6.20 -16.02 -12.59
CA VAL A 67 7.43 -15.20 -12.54
C VAL A 67 8.56 -15.84 -13.38
N LEU A 68 8.69 -17.17 -13.34
CA LEU A 68 9.70 -17.89 -14.10
C LEU A 68 9.31 -18.08 -15.57
N ARG A 69 8.02 -18.05 -15.90
CA ARG A 69 7.51 -18.23 -17.28
C ARG A 69 7.54 -16.94 -18.10
N LEU A 70 7.43 -15.78 -17.45
CA LEU A 70 7.39 -14.46 -18.12
C LEU A 70 8.57 -14.22 -19.10
N PRO A 71 9.84 -14.51 -18.76
CA PRO A 71 10.95 -14.35 -19.70
C PRO A 71 10.79 -15.23 -20.95
N PHE A 72 10.31 -16.46 -20.79
CA PHE A 72 10.14 -17.40 -21.90
C PHE A 72 9.03 -16.94 -22.86
N TRP A 73 7.90 -16.45 -22.32
CA TRP A 73 6.84 -15.87 -23.14
C TRP A 73 7.26 -14.59 -23.85
N LEU A 74 8.13 -13.78 -23.23
CA LEU A 74 8.67 -12.58 -23.86
C LEU A 74 9.60 -12.91 -25.02
N ILE A 75 10.43 -13.96 -24.91
CA ILE A 75 11.29 -14.45 -26.00
C ILE A 75 10.44 -14.89 -27.21
N GLN A 76 9.27 -15.46 -26.97
CA GLN A 76 8.30 -15.84 -28.02
C GLN A 76 7.55 -14.65 -28.63
N GLY A 77 7.80 -13.42 -28.19
CA GLY A 77 7.22 -12.19 -28.73
C GLY A 77 6.22 -11.50 -27.81
N ARG A 78 6.08 -10.17 -28.00
CA ARG A 78 5.23 -9.32 -27.15
C ARG A 78 3.73 -9.60 -27.29
N SER A 79 3.26 -10.02 -28.46
CA SER A 79 1.85 -10.39 -28.66
C SER A 79 1.53 -11.70 -27.93
N THR A 80 2.42 -12.70 -28.04
CA THR A 80 2.35 -13.97 -27.30
C THR A 80 2.28 -13.75 -25.80
N LEU A 81 3.17 -12.90 -25.25
CA LEU A 81 3.16 -12.55 -23.83
C LEU A 81 1.79 -11.98 -23.40
N LYS A 82 1.24 -11.03 -24.16
CA LYS A 82 -0.07 -10.41 -23.87
C LYS A 82 -1.20 -11.44 -23.89
N ALA A 83 -1.23 -12.32 -24.88
CA ALA A 83 -2.26 -13.36 -25.01
C ALA A 83 -2.20 -14.40 -23.89
N ARG A 84 -0.99 -14.86 -23.54
CA ARG A 84 -0.77 -15.82 -22.44
C ARG A 84 -1.16 -15.25 -21.09
N ILE A 85 -0.86 -13.97 -20.83
CA ILE A 85 -1.28 -13.30 -19.60
C ILE A 85 -2.80 -13.12 -19.59
N ALA A 86 -3.39 -12.61 -20.66
CA ALA A 86 -4.83 -12.34 -20.75
C ALA A 86 -5.68 -13.61 -20.55
N SER A 87 -5.23 -14.76 -21.06
CA SER A 87 -5.93 -16.04 -20.91
C SER A 87 -5.88 -16.63 -19.48
N GLN A 88 -5.01 -16.13 -18.60
CA GLN A 88 -4.86 -16.64 -17.23
C GLN A 88 -5.70 -15.86 -16.20
N ILE A 89 -6.27 -14.72 -16.60
CA ILE A 89 -6.98 -13.81 -15.70
C ILE A 89 -8.42 -13.58 -16.15
N SER A 90 -9.32 -13.37 -15.18
CA SER A 90 -10.64 -12.80 -15.41
C SER A 90 -10.54 -11.29 -15.22
N PHE A 91 -10.27 -10.54 -16.29
CA PHE A 91 -10.12 -9.09 -16.22
C PHE A 91 -11.42 -8.44 -15.74
N THR A 92 -11.36 -7.67 -14.66
CA THR A 92 -12.53 -6.99 -14.08
C THR A 92 -12.44 -5.49 -14.32
N ALA A 93 -13.14 -5.02 -15.36
CA ALA A 93 -13.09 -3.64 -15.83
C ALA A 93 -13.61 -2.62 -14.78
N ASP A 94 -14.53 -3.03 -13.92
CA ASP A 94 -15.17 -2.22 -12.88
C ASP A 94 -14.21 -1.67 -11.81
N THR A 95 -13.11 -2.37 -11.53
CA THR A 95 -12.19 -1.99 -10.45
C THR A 95 -11.02 -1.12 -10.91
N ILE A 96 -10.86 -0.91 -12.21
CA ILE A 96 -9.70 -0.21 -12.76
C ILE A 96 -9.84 1.29 -12.57
N PRO A 97 -8.75 1.99 -12.21
CA PRO A 97 -8.77 3.44 -12.05
C PRO A 97 -8.85 4.10 -13.42
N TYR A 98 -10.04 4.57 -13.77
CA TYR A 98 -10.29 5.36 -14.98
C TYR A 98 -9.97 6.83 -14.75
N GLN A 99 -9.65 7.54 -15.84
CA GLN A 99 -9.58 8.99 -15.81
C GLN A 99 -11.00 9.58 -15.90
N GLU A 100 -11.63 9.81 -14.74
CA GLU A 100 -13.05 10.19 -14.66
C GLU A 100 -13.41 11.43 -15.50
N ASN A 101 -12.56 12.46 -15.48
CA ASN A 101 -12.79 13.68 -16.27
C ASN A 101 -12.81 13.40 -17.78
N LEU A 102 -11.99 12.46 -18.25
CA LEU A 102 -11.99 12.04 -19.64
C LEU A 102 -13.24 11.22 -19.95
N CYS A 103 -13.62 10.27 -19.08
CA CYS A 103 -14.84 9.48 -19.24
C CYS A 103 -16.10 10.37 -19.33
N HIS A 104 -16.20 11.41 -18.50
CA HIS A 104 -17.28 12.40 -18.58
C HIS A 104 -17.27 13.12 -19.93
N PHE A 105 -16.12 13.64 -20.36
CA PHE A 105 -15.99 14.28 -21.67
C PHE A 105 -16.40 13.37 -22.84
N LEU A 106 -15.97 12.10 -22.83
CA LEU A 106 -16.32 11.14 -23.87
C LEU A 106 -17.82 10.85 -23.91
N ARG A 107 -18.47 10.70 -22.74
CA ARG A 107 -19.93 10.53 -22.69
C ARG A 107 -20.64 11.75 -23.28
N ASP A 108 -20.21 12.96 -22.91
CA ASP A 108 -20.80 14.19 -23.43
C ASP A 108 -20.64 14.29 -24.96
N GLU A 109 -19.46 13.98 -25.50
CA GLU A 109 -19.23 13.99 -26.96
C GLU A 109 -20.09 12.95 -27.69
N ARG A 110 -20.32 11.78 -27.07
CA ARG A 110 -21.23 10.78 -27.65
C ARG A 110 -22.65 11.30 -27.73
N THR A 111 -23.14 11.99 -26.69
CA THR A 111 -24.50 12.57 -26.71
C THR A 111 -24.67 13.64 -27.78
N LYS A 112 -23.58 14.27 -28.23
CA LYS A 112 -23.56 15.21 -29.37
C LYS A 112 -23.52 14.51 -30.73
N GLY A 113 -23.55 13.18 -30.77
CA GLY A 113 -23.51 12.37 -32.00
C GLY A 113 -22.11 12.15 -32.56
N ARG A 114 -21.04 12.45 -31.80
CA ARG A 114 -19.65 12.18 -32.23
C ARG A 114 -19.36 10.69 -32.07
N ARG A 115 -18.88 10.03 -33.13
CA ARG A 115 -18.43 8.63 -33.10
C ARG A 115 -17.20 8.49 -32.22
N ILE A 116 -17.19 7.52 -31.30
CA ILE A 116 -16.09 7.24 -30.37
C ILE A 116 -15.52 5.85 -30.61
N VAL A 117 -14.22 5.76 -30.87
CA VAL A 117 -13.51 4.51 -31.19
C VAL A 117 -12.41 4.27 -30.17
N LEU A 118 -12.39 3.09 -29.55
CA LEU A 118 -11.28 2.66 -28.70
C LEU A 118 -10.16 2.11 -29.59
N ALA A 119 -8.94 2.63 -29.54
CA ALA A 119 -7.81 2.14 -30.33
C ALA A 119 -6.56 1.93 -29.47
N THR A 120 -6.31 0.67 -29.09
CA THR A 120 -5.32 0.32 -28.07
C THR A 120 -4.33 -0.75 -28.50
N ALA A 121 -3.14 -0.72 -27.90
CA ALA A 121 -2.19 -1.83 -27.99
C ALA A 121 -2.52 -2.96 -27.00
N ALA A 122 -3.49 -2.82 -26.10
CA ALA A 122 -3.93 -3.88 -25.20
C ALA A 122 -4.53 -5.07 -25.97
N ASN A 123 -4.57 -6.24 -25.33
CA ASN A 123 -5.21 -7.43 -25.91
C ASN A 123 -6.72 -7.20 -26.07
N ARG A 124 -7.31 -7.73 -27.14
CA ARG A 124 -8.74 -7.65 -27.45
C ARG A 124 -9.64 -8.00 -26.28
N ILE A 125 -9.36 -9.06 -25.54
CA ILE A 125 -10.16 -9.50 -24.38
C ILE A 125 -10.33 -8.36 -23.36
N ILE A 126 -9.25 -7.63 -23.11
CA ILE A 126 -9.22 -6.50 -22.18
C ILE A 126 -9.97 -5.30 -22.77
N ALA A 127 -9.68 -4.96 -24.03
CA ALA A 127 -10.28 -3.82 -24.71
C ALA A 127 -11.81 -3.96 -24.82
N ASP A 128 -12.29 -5.15 -25.18
CA ASP A 128 -13.72 -5.45 -25.29
C ASP A 128 -14.41 -5.42 -23.93
N ALA A 129 -13.77 -5.95 -22.87
CA ALA A 129 -14.31 -5.87 -21.51
C ALA A 129 -14.45 -4.43 -21.02
N VAL A 130 -13.47 -3.56 -21.30
CA VAL A 130 -13.54 -2.13 -20.97
C VAL A 130 -14.64 -1.43 -21.79
N ALA A 131 -14.72 -1.71 -23.09
CA ALA A 131 -15.72 -1.10 -23.96
C ALA A 131 -17.15 -1.48 -23.54
N ALA A 132 -17.36 -2.76 -23.22
CA ALA A 132 -18.63 -3.27 -22.70
C ALA A 132 -19.01 -2.64 -21.35
N HIS A 133 -18.05 -2.49 -20.44
CA HIS A 133 -18.29 -1.88 -19.13
C HIS A 133 -18.69 -0.40 -19.22
N LEU A 134 -17.99 0.38 -20.05
CA LEU A 134 -18.22 1.81 -20.17
C LEU A 134 -19.42 2.16 -21.07
N GLY A 135 -19.74 1.29 -22.03
CA GLY A 135 -20.95 1.34 -22.84
C GLY A 135 -21.02 2.49 -23.86
N PHE A 136 -19.96 3.29 -24.00
CA PHE A 136 -19.95 4.49 -24.86
C PHE A 136 -19.07 4.42 -26.12
N PHE A 137 -18.48 3.25 -26.42
CA PHE A 137 -17.68 3.07 -27.63
C PHE A 137 -18.52 2.46 -28.76
N ASP A 138 -18.29 2.94 -29.99
CA ASP A 138 -18.99 2.47 -31.19
C ASP A 138 -18.18 1.40 -31.93
N GLU A 139 -16.85 1.44 -31.81
CA GLU A 139 -15.93 0.42 -32.36
C GLU A 139 -14.69 0.26 -31.47
N VAL A 140 -14.09 -0.92 -31.49
CA VAL A 140 -12.85 -1.23 -30.76
C VAL A 140 -11.80 -1.75 -31.74
N LEU A 141 -10.63 -1.12 -31.76
CA LEU A 141 -9.39 -1.53 -32.42
C LEU A 141 -8.36 -1.90 -31.32
N ALA A 142 -7.76 -3.08 -31.39
CA ALA A 142 -6.98 -3.66 -30.29
C ALA A 142 -6.01 -4.70 -30.82
N SER A 143 -4.99 -5.05 -30.05
CA SER A 143 -4.06 -6.11 -30.42
C SER A 143 -4.68 -7.49 -30.24
N ASP A 144 -4.24 -8.43 -31.07
CA ASP A 144 -4.53 -9.86 -30.94
C ASP A 144 -3.23 -10.66 -30.80
N GLU A 145 -3.29 -11.99 -30.94
CA GLU A 145 -2.14 -12.89 -30.80
C GLU A 145 -1.07 -12.68 -31.89
N THR A 146 -1.46 -12.14 -33.04
CA THR A 146 -0.61 -12.01 -34.25
C THR A 146 -0.26 -10.55 -34.58
N CYS A 147 -1.09 -9.59 -34.17
CA CYS A 147 -0.97 -8.18 -34.51
C CYS A 147 -0.87 -7.32 -33.24
N ASN A 148 0.24 -6.59 -33.09
CA ASN A 148 0.44 -5.61 -32.02
C ASN A 148 0.13 -4.19 -32.52
N LEU A 149 -1.01 -3.66 -32.12
CA LEU A 149 -1.58 -2.39 -32.58
C LEU A 149 -0.95 -1.19 -31.84
N LYS A 150 0.32 -0.90 -32.13
CA LYS A 150 1.09 0.21 -31.53
C LYS A 150 1.77 1.08 -32.60
N GLY A 151 1.85 2.39 -32.37
CA GLY A 151 2.53 3.33 -33.27
C GLY A 151 1.97 3.31 -34.69
N GLU A 152 2.83 3.13 -35.69
CA GLU A 152 2.46 3.11 -37.12
C GLU A 152 1.42 2.04 -37.48
N THR A 153 1.44 0.88 -36.82
CA THR A 153 0.41 -0.15 -37.05
C THR A 153 -0.95 0.30 -36.54
N LYS A 154 -0.99 1.02 -35.41
CA LYS A 154 -2.21 1.65 -34.88
C LYS A 154 -2.72 2.73 -35.83
N LEU A 155 -1.84 3.59 -36.35
CA LEU A 155 -2.20 4.62 -37.33
C LEU A 155 -2.81 4.02 -38.60
N ARG A 156 -2.20 2.97 -39.16
CA ARG A 156 -2.73 2.27 -40.35
C ARG A 156 -4.12 1.71 -40.10
N ALA A 157 -4.34 1.06 -38.95
CA ALA A 157 -5.65 0.53 -38.58
C ALA A 157 -6.71 1.63 -38.42
N ILE A 158 -6.35 2.76 -37.80
CA ILE A 158 -7.23 3.93 -37.66
C ILE A 158 -7.61 4.47 -39.04
N ARG A 159 -6.64 4.67 -39.94
CA ARG A 159 -6.90 5.16 -41.30
C ARG A 159 -7.85 4.23 -42.07
N GLN A 160 -7.69 2.92 -41.92
CA GLN A 160 -8.50 1.94 -42.62
C GLN A 160 -9.96 1.88 -42.11
N ARG A 161 -10.19 2.07 -40.79
CA ARG A 161 -11.50 1.88 -40.15
C ARG A 161 -12.26 3.17 -39.85
N VAL A 162 -11.54 4.26 -39.59
CA VAL A 162 -12.08 5.56 -39.19
C VAL A 162 -11.94 6.58 -40.32
N GLY A 163 -10.88 6.49 -41.11
CA GLY A 163 -10.55 7.42 -42.19
C GLY A 163 -9.40 8.36 -41.82
N THR A 164 -9.16 9.38 -42.66
CA THR A 164 -8.03 10.32 -42.53
C THR A 164 -8.34 11.53 -41.65
N ARG A 165 -9.62 11.80 -41.35
CA ARG A 165 -10.05 12.94 -40.53
C ARG A 165 -10.59 12.45 -39.19
N PHE A 166 -9.73 12.41 -38.17
CA PHE A 166 -10.08 11.98 -36.81
C PHE A 166 -9.37 12.84 -35.75
N VAL A 167 -9.87 12.83 -34.53
CA VAL A 167 -9.22 13.42 -33.35
C VAL A 167 -8.66 12.30 -32.48
N TYR A 168 -7.41 12.42 -32.04
CA TYR A 168 -6.76 11.37 -31.26
C TYR A 168 -6.51 11.78 -29.82
N VAL A 169 -6.95 10.94 -28.89
CA VAL A 169 -6.72 11.05 -27.46
C VAL A 169 -5.61 10.09 -27.05
N GLY A 170 -4.53 10.62 -26.46
CA GLY A 170 -3.37 9.82 -26.05
C GLY A 170 -2.54 10.49 -24.96
N ASP A 171 -1.49 9.81 -24.50
CA ASP A 171 -0.62 10.25 -23.41
C ASP A 171 0.88 10.21 -23.73
N SER A 172 1.30 9.47 -24.76
CA SER A 172 2.68 8.98 -24.84
C SER A 172 3.44 9.39 -26.10
N THR A 173 4.76 9.18 -26.10
CA THR A 173 5.59 9.38 -27.31
C THR A 173 5.25 8.39 -28.43
N ALA A 174 4.66 7.23 -28.11
CA ALA A 174 4.26 6.24 -29.11
C ALA A 174 3.09 6.73 -29.97
N ASP A 175 2.40 7.77 -29.52
CA ASP A 175 1.26 8.39 -30.18
C ASP A 175 1.65 9.55 -31.10
N LEU A 176 2.92 10.00 -31.06
CA LEU A 176 3.41 11.11 -31.88
C LEU A 176 3.15 10.91 -33.39
N PRO A 177 3.37 9.72 -33.99
CA PRO A 177 3.03 9.51 -35.40
C PRO A 177 1.53 9.67 -35.68
N ILE A 178 0.67 9.32 -34.72
CA ILE A 178 -0.78 9.40 -34.86
C ILE A 178 -1.25 10.84 -34.74
N TRP A 179 -0.74 11.60 -33.76
CA TRP A 179 -1.09 13.01 -33.60
C TRP A 179 -0.69 13.87 -34.80
N LYS A 180 0.46 13.62 -35.42
CA LYS A 180 0.91 14.35 -36.62
C LYS A 180 -0.08 14.27 -37.78
N GLU A 181 -0.85 13.18 -37.83
CA GLU A 181 -1.80 12.87 -38.90
C GLU A 181 -3.26 13.08 -38.45
N ALA A 182 -3.47 13.40 -37.18
CA ALA A 182 -4.79 13.69 -36.63
C ALA A 182 -5.21 15.12 -36.94
N HIS A 183 -6.51 15.32 -37.11
CA HIS A 183 -7.09 16.65 -37.30
C HIS A 183 -6.93 17.53 -36.05
N ALA A 184 -7.06 16.93 -34.87
CA ALA A 184 -6.80 17.55 -33.59
C ALA A 184 -6.33 16.51 -32.56
N ALA A 185 -5.73 16.98 -31.48
CA ALA A 185 -5.22 16.19 -30.38
C ALA A 185 -5.96 16.49 -29.08
N VAL A 186 -6.22 15.45 -28.30
CA VAL A 186 -6.58 15.57 -26.88
C VAL A 186 -5.47 14.93 -26.07
N LEU A 187 -4.84 15.71 -25.21
CA LEU A 187 -3.71 15.27 -24.40
C LEU A 187 -4.19 14.78 -23.04
N VAL A 188 -3.73 13.61 -22.60
CA VAL A 188 -4.07 13.07 -21.29
C VAL A 188 -2.79 12.73 -20.54
N GLY A 189 -2.46 13.47 -19.49
CA GLY A 189 -1.29 13.17 -18.66
C GLY A 189 0.06 13.18 -19.38
N ALA A 190 0.12 13.78 -20.58
CA ALA A 190 1.31 13.80 -21.41
C ALA A 190 2.45 14.57 -20.72
N SER A 191 3.68 14.07 -20.89
CA SER A 191 4.86 14.76 -20.36
C SER A 191 5.02 16.13 -21.01
N SER A 192 5.62 17.11 -20.32
CA SER A 192 5.83 18.46 -20.87
C SER A 192 6.59 18.46 -22.21
N ARG A 193 7.45 17.48 -22.45
CA ARG A 193 8.15 17.29 -23.74
C ARG A 193 7.18 16.86 -24.84
N VAL A 194 6.29 15.92 -24.54
CA VAL A 194 5.28 15.42 -25.49
C VAL A 194 4.24 16.51 -25.78
N SER A 195 3.68 17.16 -24.75
CA SER A 195 2.70 18.24 -24.95
C SER A 195 3.27 19.36 -25.82
N LYS A 196 4.54 19.76 -25.62
CA LYS A 196 5.21 20.75 -26.48
C LYS A 196 5.34 20.25 -27.93
N SER A 197 5.76 19.01 -28.14
CA SER A 197 5.90 18.43 -29.49
C SER A 197 4.57 18.38 -30.23
N VAL A 198 3.47 18.03 -29.56
CA VAL A 198 2.13 17.94 -30.18
C VAL A 198 1.63 19.34 -30.52
N ARG A 199 1.75 20.31 -29.61
CA ARG A 199 1.35 21.71 -29.86
C ARG A 199 2.06 22.36 -31.05
N ASN A 200 3.26 21.88 -31.40
CA ASN A 200 4.00 22.36 -32.56
C ASN A 200 3.51 21.77 -33.90
N SER A 201 2.75 20.68 -33.90
CA SER A 201 2.36 19.94 -35.12
C SER A 201 0.85 19.78 -35.30
N THR A 202 0.07 19.85 -34.22
CA THR A 202 -1.36 19.53 -34.22
C THR A 202 -2.10 20.46 -33.27
N LEU A 203 -3.31 20.87 -33.66
CA LEU A 203 -4.21 21.64 -32.79
C LEU A 203 -4.60 20.80 -31.56
N VAL A 204 -4.43 21.34 -30.36
CA VAL A 204 -4.86 20.68 -29.11
C VAL A 204 -6.26 21.16 -28.73
N GLU A 205 -7.25 20.29 -28.87
CA GLU A 205 -8.66 20.55 -28.52
C GLU A 205 -8.85 20.62 -27.00
N ARG A 206 -8.17 19.74 -26.25
CA ARG A 206 -8.29 19.66 -24.78
C ARG A 206 -7.05 19.01 -24.15
N GLU A 207 -6.77 19.33 -22.90
CA GLU A 207 -5.71 18.70 -22.12
C GLU A 207 -6.23 18.32 -20.72
N PHE A 208 -6.00 17.07 -20.33
CA PHE A 208 -6.35 16.53 -19.01
C PHE A 208 -5.07 16.25 -18.23
N PRO A 209 -4.74 17.01 -17.17
CA PRO A 209 -3.54 16.76 -16.40
C PRO A 209 -3.66 15.46 -15.59
N ARG A 210 -2.51 14.80 -15.36
CA ARG A 210 -2.41 13.61 -14.51
C ARG A 210 -1.90 14.00 -13.13
N SER A 211 -2.63 13.64 -12.08
CA SER A 211 -2.13 13.79 -10.72
C SER A 211 -1.07 12.73 -10.47
N THR A 212 0.21 13.11 -10.44
CA THR A 212 1.27 12.21 -10.01
C THR A 212 1.42 12.30 -8.50
N GLY A 213 1.69 11.17 -7.86
CA GLY A 213 1.98 11.15 -6.42
C GLY A 213 3.33 11.81 -6.15
N GLY A 214 3.32 12.92 -5.39
CA GLY A 214 4.55 13.53 -4.87
C GLY A 214 5.22 12.66 -3.78
N LEU A 215 6.22 13.22 -3.08
CA LEU A 215 6.95 12.52 -2.00
C LEU A 215 6.01 11.92 -0.93
N SER A 216 4.91 12.62 -0.61
CA SER A 216 3.88 12.12 0.33
C SER A 216 3.27 10.78 -0.10
N ALA A 217 3.07 10.56 -1.41
CA ALA A 217 2.55 9.30 -1.92
C ALA A 217 3.57 8.16 -1.72
N TRP A 218 4.85 8.43 -1.94
CA TRP A 218 5.94 7.48 -1.70
C TRP A 218 6.08 7.12 -0.22
N LEU A 219 6.07 8.11 0.67
CA LEU A 219 6.13 7.87 2.13
C LEU A 219 4.94 7.05 2.63
N ARG A 220 3.73 7.29 2.07
CA ARG A 220 2.54 6.46 2.34
C ARG A 220 2.68 5.04 1.79
N LEU A 221 3.24 4.89 0.59
CA LEU A 221 3.44 3.59 -0.04
C LEU A 221 4.46 2.74 0.74
N CYS A 222 5.60 3.34 1.13
CA CYS A 222 6.61 2.69 1.98
C CYS A 222 6.14 2.47 3.42
N ARG A 223 5.01 3.09 3.82
CA ARG A 223 4.42 3.02 5.17
C ARG A 223 5.43 3.37 6.27
N VAL A 224 6.12 4.51 6.14
CA VAL A 224 7.17 4.96 7.10
C VAL A 224 6.68 4.97 8.56
N HIS A 225 5.41 5.27 8.81
CA HIS A 225 4.81 5.18 10.14
C HIS A 225 4.89 3.79 10.80
N GLN A 226 5.05 2.71 10.01
CA GLN A 226 5.24 1.35 10.52
C GLN A 226 6.67 1.06 10.96
N TRP A 227 7.64 1.94 10.65
CA TRP A 227 9.03 1.80 11.12
C TRP A 227 9.11 1.86 12.65
N LEU A 228 8.09 2.43 13.29
CA LEU A 228 7.93 2.43 14.74
C LEU A 228 8.04 1.04 15.36
N LYS A 229 7.61 -0.01 14.65
CA LYS A 229 7.73 -1.40 15.11
C LYS A 229 9.17 -1.89 15.16
N ASN A 230 10.04 -1.30 14.35
CA ASN A 230 11.45 -1.62 14.33
C ASN A 230 12.21 -0.94 15.48
N LEU A 231 11.58 -0.06 16.27
CA LEU A 231 12.18 0.43 17.52
C LEU A 231 12.49 -0.71 18.51
N LEU A 232 11.82 -1.86 18.36
CA LEU A 232 12.13 -3.07 19.13
C LEU A 232 13.58 -3.57 18.95
N ILE A 233 14.25 -3.19 17.87
CA ILE A 233 15.67 -3.49 17.62
C ILE A 233 16.58 -2.82 18.66
N PHE A 234 16.14 -1.71 19.28
CA PHE A 234 16.90 -1.03 20.34
C PHE A 234 16.66 -1.63 21.74
N VAL A 235 15.71 -2.55 21.91
CA VAL A 235 15.41 -3.14 23.23
C VAL A 235 16.65 -3.80 23.86
N PRO A 236 17.42 -4.65 23.14
CA PRO A 236 18.63 -5.26 23.68
C PRO A 236 19.67 -4.23 24.15
N LEU A 237 19.88 -3.18 23.36
CA LEU A 237 20.80 -2.07 23.70
C LEU A 237 20.42 -1.42 25.04
N LEU A 238 19.13 -1.21 25.28
CA LEU A 238 18.62 -0.65 26.53
C LEU A 238 18.76 -1.63 27.70
N THR A 239 18.36 -2.89 27.51
CA THR A 239 18.40 -3.90 28.58
C THR A 239 19.81 -4.32 28.98
N ALA A 240 20.78 -4.11 28.09
CA ALA A 240 22.19 -4.37 28.35
C ALA A 240 22.94 -3.13 28.87
N PHE A 241 22.25 -1.99 29.01
CA PHE A 241 22.84 -0.70 29.40
C PHE A 241 24.02 -0.27 28.51
N ALA A 242 24.09 -0.78 27.28
CA ALA A 242 25.17 -0.52 26.32
C ALA A 242 24.94 0.74 25.46
N PHE A 243 23.97 1.57 25.83
CA PHE A 243 23.56 2.76 25.07
C PHE A 243 24.54 3.94 25.16
N THR A 244 25.54 3.87 26.05
CA THR A 244 26.62 4.87 26.16
C THR A 244 27.72 4.65 25.12
N ASP A 245 27.79 3.45 24.52
CA ASP A 245 28.76 3.12 23.50
C ASP A 245 28.26 3.56 22.12
N PHE A 246 29.05 4.42 21.47
CA PHE A 246 28.72 4.96 20.16
C PHE A 246 28.70 3.89 19.06
N GLU A 247 29.56 2.88 19.14
CA GLU A 247 29.62 1.80 18.13
C GLU A 247 28.33 0.97 18.18
N ASN A 248 27.87 0.64 19.38
CA ASN A 248 26.62 -0.08 19.62
C ASN A 248 25.40 0.72 19.17
N LEU A 249 25.40 2.04 19.40
CA LEU A 249 24.34 2.93 18.94
C LEU A 249 24.29 3.01 17.40
N ALA A 250 25.46 3.12 16.75
CA ALA A 250 25.57 3.14 15.30
C ALA A 250 25.11 1.80 14.68
N ALA A 251 25.53 0.67 15.25
CA ALA A 251 25.10 -0.65 14.82
C ALA A 251 23.59 -0.85 14.94
N ALA A 252 22.99 -0.44 16.06
CA ALA A 252 21.54 -0.49 16.26
C ALA A 252 20.78 0.42 15.27
N ALA A 253 21.32 1.60 14.95
CA ALA A 253 20.75 2.51 13.97
C ALA A 253 20.80 1.93 12.53
N ILE A 254 21.92 1.32 12.15
CA ILE A 254 22.06 0.61 10.86
C ILE A 254 21.06 -0.56 10.79
N ALA A 255 20.96 -1.36 11.85
CA ALA A 255 20.01 -2.46 11.94
C ALA A 255 18.56 -1.99 11.81
N PHE A 256 18.20 -0.88 12.47
CA PHE A 256 16.90 -0.24 12.37
C PHE A 256 16.58 0.19 10.94
N LEU A 257 17.53 0.81 10.23
CA LEU A 257 17.35 1.24 8.85
C LEU A 257 17.21 0.04 7.91
N ALA A 258 18.05 -1.00 8.08
CA ALA A 258 17.96 -2.24 7.32
C ALA A 258 16.55 -2.87 7.44
N PHE A 259 16.07 -3.13 8.65
CA PHE A 259 14.73 -3.68 8.87
C PHE A 259 13.61 -2.77 8.33
N SER A 260 13.81 -1.44 8.38
CA SER A 260 12.83 -0.47 7.89
C SER A 260 12.73 -0.46 6.36
N PHE A 261 13.85 -0.57 5.65
CA PHE A 261 13.86 -0.71 4.20
C PHE A 261 13.34 -2.07 3.75
N ALA A 262 13.75 -3.16 4.40
CA ALA A 262 13.19 -4.50 4.17
C ALA A 262 11.66 -4.50 4.35
N ALA A 263 11.15 -3.98 5.47
CA ALA A 263 9.72 -3.91 5.72
C ALA A 263 8.99 -3.05 4.67
N SER A 264 9.57 -1.91 4.29
CA SER A 264 9.00 -1.02 3.25
C SER A 264 8.89 -1.73 1.90
N ALA A 265 9.92 -2.47 1.50
CA ALA A 265 9.89 -3.29 0.29
C ALA A 265 8.78 -4.35 0.33
N THR A 266 8.68 -5.10 1.43
CA THR A 266 7.61 -6.10 1.60
C THR A 266 6.22 -5.45 1.60
N TYR A 267 6.06 -4.25 2.16
CA TYR A 267 4.78 -3.52 2.09
C TYR A 267 4.42 -3.07 0.67
N VAL A 268 5.39 -2.69 -0.15
CA VAL A 268 5.16 -2.35 -1.56
C VAL A 268 4.68 -3.58 -2.33
N VAL A 269 5.36 -4.72 -2.19
CA VAL A 269 4.97 -5.99 -2.83
C VAL A 269 3.58 -6.41 -2.37
N ASN A 270 3.31 -6.36 -1.06
CA ASN A 270 2.00 -6.68 -0.51
C ASN A 270 0.88 -5.77 -1.05
N ALA A 271 1.15 -4.47 -1.24
CA ALA A 271 0.18 -3.56 -1.82
C ALA A 271 -0.12 -3.85 -3.30
N LEU A 272 0.83 -4.46 -4.04
CA LEU A 272 0.59 -4.96 -5.40
C LEU A 272 -0.26 -6.23 -5.38
N LEU A 273 0.03 -7.15 -4.46
CA LEU A 273 -0.76 -8.38 -4.32
C LEU A 273 -2.19 -8.10 -3.84
N ASP A 274 -2.40 -7.06 -3.03
CA ASP A 274 -3.72 -6.64 -2.55
C ASP A 274 -4.40 -5.60 -3.44
N LEU A 275 -3.91 -5.34 -4.66
CA LEU A 275 -4.38 -4.23 -5.51
C LEU A 275 -5.90 -4.27 -5.78
N ASP A 276 -6.44 -5.41 -6.20
CA ASP A 276 -7.87 -5.56 -6.53
C ASP A 276 -8.77 -5.46 -5.29
N SER A 277 -8.30 -5.94 -4.13
CA SER A 277 -9.07 -5.87 -2.89
C SER A 277 -9.01 -4.45 -2.30
N ASP A 278 -7.88 -3.76 -2.43
CA ASP A 278 -7.72 -2.38 -2.03
C ASP A 278 -8.63 -1.44 -2.82
N ARG A 279 -8.79 -1.67 -4.14
CA ARG A 279 -9.69 -0.88 -5.01
C ARG A 279 -11.17 -0.99 -4.64
N ARG A 280 -11.61 -2.17 -4.22
CA ARG A 280 -12.99 -2.42 -3.77
C ARG A 280 -13.27 -1.88 -2.36
N HIS A 281 -12.24 -1.53 -1.59
CA HIS A 281 -12.40 -1.11 -0.21
C HIS A 281 -12.61 0.42 -0.10
N PRO A 282 -13.62 0.90 0.66
CA PRO A 282 -13.99 2.33 0.74
C PRO A 282 -12.81 3.27 1.06
N ARG A 283 -12.00 2.93 2.06
CA ARG A 283 -10.81 3.71 2.45
C ARG A 283 -9.53 3.36 1.68
N LYS A 284 -9.28 2.09 1.34
CA LYS A 284 -8.01 1.65 0.76
C LYS A 284 -7.91 1.93 -0.74
N ARG A 285 -9.01 2.23 -1.42
CA ARG A 285 -9.02 2.63 -2.84
C ARG A 285 -8.17 3.87 -3.14
N HIS A 286 -8.00 4.73 -2.14
CA HIS A 286 -7.18 5.94 -2.21
C HIS A 286 -5.68 5.71 -1.94
N ARG A 287 -5.25 4.46 -1.78
CA ARG A 287 -3.82 4.13 -1.65
C ARG A 287 -3.07 4.48 -2.94
N PRO A 288 -1.78 4.86 -2.86
CA PRO A 288 -1.00 5.32 -4.01
C PRO A 288 -1.00 4.37 -5.22
N LEU A 289 -0.95 3.06 -5.01
CA LEU A 289 -1.01 2.06 -6.07
C LEU A 289 -2.45 1.82 -6.59
N ALA A 290 -3.41 1.67 -5.67
CA ALA A 290 -4.81 1.43 -6.02
C ALA A 290 -5.39 2.55 -6.89
N GLY A 291 -5.08 3.80 -6.54
CA GLY A 291 -5.48 5.00 -7.29
C GLY A 291 -4.49 5.45 -8.37
N ALA A 292 -3.55 4.59 -8.78
CA ALA A 292 -2.61 4.85 -9.89
C ALA A 292 -1.74 6.12 -9.79
N GLN A 293 -1.51 6.63 -8.57
CA GLN A 293 -0.65 7.79 -8.33
C GLN A 293 0.83 7.46 -8.54
N ILE A 294 1.20 6.20 -8.28
CA ILE A 294 2.55 5.66 -8.49
C ILE A 294 2.46 4.51 -9.50
N PRO A 295 3.18 4.58 -10.63
CA PRO A 295 3.23 3.48 -11.60
C PRO A 295 3.79 2.19 -10.98
N ILE A 296 3.16 1.05 -11.27
CA ILE A 296 3.57 -0.27 -10.76
C ILE A 296 5.04 -0.59 -11.05
N PRO A 297 5.60 -0.35 -12.25
CA PRO A 297 7.02 -0.65 -12.51
C PRO A 297 7.97 0.16 -11.62
N ARG A 298 7.63 1.42 -11.33
CA ARG A 298 8.44 2.26 -10.41
C ARG A 298 8.35 1.75 -8.98
N ALA A 299 7.18 1.29 -8.55
CA ALA A 299 7.01 0.69 -7.23
C ALA A 299 7.82 -0.61 -7.09
N LEU A 300 7.81 -1.49 -8.10
CA LEU A 300 8.64 -2.69 -8.12
C LEU A 300 10.13 -2.37 -8.09
N ALA A 301 10.59 -1.40 -8.91
CA ALA A 301 11.98 -0.96 -8.90
C ALA A 301 12.40 -0.37 -7.54
N ALA A 302 11.54 0.46 -6.93
CA ALA A 302 11.78 0.99 -5.60
C ALA A 302 11.83 -0.12 -4.53
N SER A 303 10.93 -1.10 -4.59
CA SER A 303 10.96 -2.26 -3.70
C SER A 303 12.25 -3.06 -3.83
N ALA A 304 12.71 -3.32 -5.06
CA ALA A 304 13.97 -4.02 -5.31
C ALA A 304 15.17 -3.21 -4.80
N GLY A 305 15.21 -1.90 -5.07
CA GLY A 305 16.25 -1.01 -4.56
C GLY A 305 16.30 -0.97 -3.02
N LEU A 306 15.14 -0.91 -2.36
CA LEU A 306 15.05 -0.96 -0.90
C LEU A 306 15.56 -2.30 -0.32
N LEU A 307 15.31 -3.43 -0.98
CA LEU A 307 15.88 -4.72 -0.57
C LEU A 307 17.40 -4.75 -0.73
N VAL A 308 17.92 -4.23 -1.84
CA VAL A 308 19.38 -4.15 -2.07
C VAL A 308 20.04 -3.27 -1.01
N ILE A 309 19.48 -2.09 -0.73
CA ILE A 309 19.98 -1.20 0.32
C ILE A 309 19.90 -1.89 1.69
N SER A 310 18.79 -2.55 1.99
CA SER A 310 18.61 -3.29 3.24
C SER A 310 19.65 -4.40 3.40
N ALA A 311 19.92 -5.17 2.35
CA ALA A 311 20.92 -6.25 2.38
C ALA A 311 22.34 -5.68 2.50
N GLY A 312 22.63 -4.58 1.79
CA GLY A 312 23.90 -3.86 1.91
C GLY A 312 24.16 -3.39 3.34
N LEU A 313 23.19 -2.73 3.97
CA LEU A 313 23.30 -2.32 5.38
C LEU A 313 23.40 -3.50 6.35
N ALA A 314 22.67 -4.59 6.10
CA ALA A 314 22.76 -5.77 6.94
C ALA A 314 24.11 -6.48 6.83
N SER A 315 24.75 -6.44 5.65
CA SER A 315 26.05 -7.06 5.40
C SER A 315 27.22 -6.36 6.09
N THR A 316 27.05 -5.11 6.56
CA THR A 316 28.09 -4.39 7.32
C THR A 316 28.05 -4.68 8.82
N LEU A 317 27.06 -5.43 9.30
CA LEU A 317 26.94 -5.85 10.69
C LEU A 317 27.50 -7.28 10.81
N SER A 318 26.75 -8.21 11.40
CA SER A 318 27.15 -9.61 11.55
C SER A 318 26.44 -10.54 10.55
N THR A 319 27.07 -11.67 10.22
CA THR A 319 26.44 -12.73 9.41
C THR A 319 25.14 -13.23 10.06
N ASN A 320 25.11 -13.31 11.40
CA ASN A 320 23.92 -13.69 12.15
C ASN A 320 22.77 -12.68 11.92
N PHE A 321 23.06 -11.38 11.94
CA PHE A 321 22.07 -10.35 11.65
C PHE A 321 21.50 -10.48 10.24
N LEU A 322 22.36 -10.71 9.23
CA LEU A 322 21.92 -10.91 7.85
C LEU A 322 20.99 -12.13 7.71
N LEU A 323 21.33 -13.25 8.37
CA LEU A 323 20.48 -14.46 8.39
C LEU A 323 19.13 -14.19 9.06
N LEU A 324 19.10 -13.44 10.17
CA LEU A 324 17.87 -13.04 10.84
C LEU A 324 17.00 -12.12 9.97
N LEU A 325 17.60 -11.22 9.20
CA LEU A 325 16.88 -10.38 8.23
C LEU A 325 16.26 -11.22 7.11
N ILE A 326 17.01 -12.21 6.59
CA ILE A 326 16.49 -13.14 5.57
C ILE A 326 15.33 -13.97 6.15
N ALA A 327 15.48 -14.50 7.37
CA ALA A 327 14.42 -15.22 8.07
C ALA A 327 13.19 -14.33 8.30
N TYR A 328 13.39 -13.06 8.68
CA TYR A 328 12.33 -12.07 8.82
C TYR A 328 11.56 -11.83 7.51
N LEU A 329 12.28 -11.66 6.39
CA LEU A 329 11.68 -11.48 5.07
C LEU A 329 10.88 -12.72 4.65
N PHE A 330 11.43 -13.92 4.87
CA PHE A 330 10.76 -15.18 4.59
C PHE A 330 9.47 -15.34 5.41
N LEU A 331 9.54 -15.17 6.74
CA LEU A 331 8.39 -15.27 7.63
C LEU A 331 7.31 -14.23 7.29
N THR A 332 7.70 -12.99 6.98
CA THR A 332 6.75 -11.94 6.59
C THR A 332 6.10 -12.23 5.23
N GLY A 333 6.85 -12.81 4.29
CA GLY A 333 6.33 -13.30 3.01
C GLY A 333 5.32 -14.42 3.19
N SER A 334 5.71 -15.50 3.88
CA SER A 334 4.85 -16.64 4.21
C SER A 334 3.58 -16.22 4.98
N TYR A 335 3.72 -15.26 5.89
CA TYR A 335 2.59 -14.63 6.59
C TYR A 335 1.57 -14.02 5.61
N SER A 336 2.06 -13.24 4.66
CA SER A 336 1.23 -12.46 3.75
C SER A 336 0.48 -13.33 2.73
N TRP A 337 1.07 -14.47 2.35
CA TRP A 337 0.50 -15.39 1.35
C TRP A 337 -0.45 -16.43 1.95
N VAL A 338 -0.03 -17.13 3.00
CA VAL A 338 -0.73 -18.35 3.46
C VAL A 338 -1.16 -18.23 4.92
N ILE A 339 -0.24 -17.90 5.81
CA ILE A 339 -0.45 -18.09 7.26
C ILE A 339 -1.55 -17.17 7.80
N LYS A 340 -1.73 -15.97 7.24
CA LYS A 340 -2.78 -15.03 7.68
C LYS A 340 -4.21 -15.57 7.57
N GLN A 341 -4.42 -16.64 6.80
CA GLN A 341 -5.74 -17.22 6.54
C GLN A 341 -6.18 -18.17 7.66
N TYR A 342 -5.24 -18.75 8.41
CA TYR A 342 -5.50 -19.71 9.48
C TYR A 342 -5.70 -18.99 10.82
N VAL A 343 -6.72 -19.42 11.57
CA VAL A 343 -7.00 -18.92 12.92
C VAL A 343 -5.79 -19.13 13.83
N LEU A 344 -5.53 -18.13 14.68
CA LEU A 344 -4.48 -18.08 15.70
C LEU A 344 -3.04 -18.07 15.18
N LEU A 345 -2.73 -18.75 14.07
CA LEU A 345 -1.40 -18.76 13.47
C LEU A 345 -0.95 -17.36 13.07
N ASP A 346 -1.86 -16.48 12.67
CA ASP A 346 -1.53 -15.11 12.33
C ASP A 346 -1.12 -14.27 13.56
N VAL A 347 -1.73 -14.50 14.71
CA VAL A 347 -1.40 -13.86 16.00
C VAL A 347 -0.06 -14.40 16.53
N LEU A 348 0.12 -15.73 16.50
CA LEU A 348 1.39 -16.37 16.90
C LEU A 348 2.55 -15.88 16.01
N MET A 349 2.33 -15.80 14.70
CA MET A 349 3.33 -15.30 13.77
C MET A 349 3.69 -13.83 14.02
N LEU A 350 2.70 -12.99 14.35
CA LEU A 350 2.98 -11.60 14.74
C LEU A 350 3.86 -11.53 15.99
N SER A 351 3.59 -12.37 16.99
CA SER A 351 4.43 -12.48 18.18
C SER A 351 5.87 -12.84 17.83
N VAL A 352 6.07 -13.90 17.04
CA VAL A 352 7.40 -14.34 16.59
C VAL A 352 8.11 -13.24 15.80
N LEU A 353 7.42 -12.56 14.88
CA LEU A 353 8.00 -11.46 14.09
C LEU A 353 8.42 -10.27 14.96
N TYR A 354 7.71 -9.97 16.04
CA TYR A 354 8.10 -8.91 16.97
C TYR A 354 9.30 -9.34 17.83
N THR A 355 9.29 -10.56 18.37
CA THR A 355 10.44 -11.13 19.10
C THR A 355 11.69 -11.21 18.22
N LEU A 356 11.55 -11.59 16.94
CA LEU A 356 12.66 -11.67 16.00
C LEU A 356 13.39 -10.33 15.82
N ARG A 357 12.68 -9.19 15.93
CA ARG A 357 13.30 -7.85 15.89
C ARG A 357 14.20 -7.61 17.10
N ILE A 358 13.80 -8.08 18.28
CA ILE A 358 14.61 -8.00 19.49
C ILE A 358 15.85 -8.87 19.32
N VAL A 359 15.70 -10.11 18.84
CA VAL A 359 16.84 -11.01 18.57
C VAL A 359 17.79 -10.40 17.53
N ALA A 360 17.27 -9.80 16.47
CA ALA A 360 18.07 -9.12 15.46
C ALA A 360 18.82 -7.90 16.03
N GLY A 361 18.19 -7.11 16.90
CA GLY A 361 18.85 -6.01 17.60
C GLY A 361 20.03 -6.49 18.44
N ALA A 362 19.89 -7.62 19.12
CA ALA A 362 20.95 -8.17 19.94
C ALA A 362 22.11 -8.70 19.08
N ALA A 363 21.80 -9.35 17.95
CA ALA A 363 22.78 -9.80 16.98
C ALA A 363 23.52 -8.66 16.26
N ALA A 364 22.90 -7.48 16.16
CA ALA A 364 23.53 -6.29 15.58
C ALA A 364 24.54 -5.63 16.53
N VAL A 365 24.26 -5.68 17.83
CA VAL A 365 25.08 -5.06 18.89
C VAL A 365 25.98 -6.11 19.59
N GLU A 366 25.97 -7.35 19.11
CA GLU A 366 26.75 -8.48 19.65
C GLU A 366 26.53 -8.75 21.15
N VAL A 367 25.31 -8.50 21.63
CA VAL A 367 24.92 -8.75 23.03
C VAL A 367 24.12 -10.03 23.16
N THR A 368 24.34 -10.78 24.25
CA THR A 368 23.54 -11.96 24.59
C THR A 368 22.14 -11.56 25.10
N THR A 369 21.10 -12.14 24.51
CA THR A 369 19.73 -11.95 25.01
C THR A 369 19.44 -12.89 26.16
N SER A 370 18.80 -12.36 27.21
CA SER A 370 18.27 -13.21 28.28
C SER A 370 17.10 -14.05 27.77
N VAL A 371 17.07 -15.33 28.15
CA VAL A 371 15.94 -16.23 27.89
C VAL A 371 14.64 -15.63 28.45
N TRP A 372 14.71 -14.95 29.59
CA TRP A 372 13.57 -14.28 30.20
C TRP A 372 13.03 -13.13 29.35
N LEU A 373 13.91 -12.32 28.73
CA LEU A 373 13.51 -11.25 27.83
C LEU A 373 12.78 -11.81 26.61
N LEU A 374 13.28 -12.92 26.04
CA LEU A 374 12.65 -13.56 24.89
C LEU A 374 11.28 -14.15 25.26
N ALA A 375 11.20 -14.89 26.37
CA ALA A 375 9.94 -15.44 26.87
C ALA A 375 8.91 -14.33 27.16
N PHE A 376 9.33 -13.28 27.86
CA PHE A 376 8.50 -12.09 28.11
C PHE A 376 7.99 -11.49 26.81
N SER A 377 8.87 -11.32 25.82
CA SER A 377 8.52 -10.74 24.51
C SER A 377 7.46 -11.54 23.77
N VAL A 378 7.53 -12.87 23.81
CA VAL A 378 6.54 -13.73 23.15
C VAL A 378 5.17 -13.53 23.79
N PHE A 379 5.07 -13.59 25.11
CA PHE A 379 3.78 -13.44 25.80
C PHE A 379 3.18 -12.03 25.66
N ILE A 380 4.01 -10.99 25.78
CA ILE A 380 3.53 -9.61 25.65
C ILE A 380 3.05 -9.34 24.22
N PHE A 381 3.78 -9.78 23.19
CA PHE A 381 3.39 -9.56 21.80
C PHE A 381 2.21 -10.44 21.38
N LEU A 382 2.07 -11.64 21.93
CA LEU A 382 0.88 -12.46 21.78
C LEU A 382 -0.36 -11.74 22.34
N SER A 383 -0.26 -11.17 23.54
CA SER A 383 -1.35 -10.37 24.14
C SER A 383 -1.72 -9.16 23.26
N LEU A 384 -0.74 -8.37 22.83
CA LEU A 384 -0.96 -7.21 21.95
C LEU A 384 -1.53 -7.60 20.58
N ALA A 385 -1.09 -8.73 20.01
CA ALA A 385 -1.63 -9.23 18.75
C ALA A 385 -3.10 -9.65 18.89
N LEU A 386 -3.48 -10.25 20.03
CA LEU A 386 -4.87 -10.58 20.34
C LEU A 386 -5.73 -9.34 20.59
N VAL A 387 -5.21 -8.28 21.22
CA VAL A 387 -5.91 -6.99 21.34
C VAL A 387 -6.33 -6.48 19.96
N LYS A 388 -5.41 -6.48 19.00
CA LYS A 388 -5.68 -6.07 17.62
C LYS A 388 -6.72 -6.94 16.93
N ARG A 389 -6.70 -8.26 17.18
CA ARG A 389 -7.68 -9.19 16.62
C ARG A 389 -9.07 -8.97 17.20
N CYS A 390 -9.16 -8.80 18.52
CA CYS A 390 -10.40 -8.56 19.22
C CYS A 390 -11.03 -7.22 18.81
N SER A 391 -10.24 -6.15 18.66
CA SER A 391 -10.76 -4.86 18.19
C SER A 391 -11.29 -4.92 16.75
N GLU A 392 -10.63 -5.67 15.85
CA GLU A 392 -11.12 -5.89 14.49
C GLU A 392 -12.46 -6.66 14.49
N LEU A 393 -12.59 -7.72 15.29
CA LEU A 393 -13.83 -8.50 15.42
C LEU A 393 -14.97 -7.71 16.08
N LEU A 394 -14.67 -6.92 17.11
CA LEU A 394 -15.65 -6.05 17.75
C LEU A 394 -16.16 -4.97 16.78
N SER A 395 -15.26 -4.38 15.98
CA SER A 395 -15.66 -3.43 14.93
C SER A 395 -16.58 -4.08 13.89
N LEU A 396 -16.39 -5.36 13.55
CA LEU A 396 -17.28 -6.08 12.63
C LEU A 396 -18.65 -6.35 13.25
N SER A 397 -18.68 -6.72 14.54
CA SER A 397 -19.91 -6.91 15.32
C SER A 397 -20.76 -5.64 15.32
N LEU A 398 -20.15 -4.46 15.55
CA LEU A 398 -20.83 -3.17 15.57
C LEU A 398 -21.44 -2.78 14.22
N ILE A 399 -20.93 -3.31 13.10
CA ILE A 399 -21.42 -3.04 11.73
C ILE A 399 -22.33 -4.19 11.24
N GLY A 400 -22.70 -5.12 12.12
CA GLY A 400 -23.59 -6.24 11.79
C GLY A 400 -22.97 -7.31 10.88
N ARG A 401 -21.63 -7.39 10.81
CA ARG A 401 -20.92 -8.44 10.05
C ARG A 401 -20.52 -9.59 10.95
N THR A 402 -20.62 -10.82 10.44
CA THR A 402 -20.43 -12.05 11.23
C THR A 402 -18.99 -12.59 11.22
N GLY A 403 -18.15 -12.14 10.30
CA GLY A 403 -16.77 -12.63 10.17
C GLY A 403 -15.88 -11.76 9.28
N THR A 404 -14.58 -12.08 9.27
CA THR A 404 -13.57 -11.36 8.49
C THR A 404 -13.47 -11.89 7.05
N ASN A 405 -13.31 -11.01 6.06
CA ASN A 405 -13.01 -11.45 4.69
C ASN A 405 -11.56 -11.94 4.59
N GLY A 406 -11.35 -13.20 4.19
CA GLY A 406 -10.03 -13.77 3.93
C GLY A 406 -9.27 -14.27 5.17
N ARG A 407 -9.95 -14.37 6.32
CA ARG A 407 -9.46 -15.09 7.51
C ARG A 407 -10.62 -15.84 8.16
N ASP A 408 -10.33 -16.99 8.76
CA ASP A 408 -11.34 -17.87 9.35
C ASP A 408 -11.78 -17.44 10.78
N TYR A 409 -11.94 -16.13 11.00
CA TYR A 409 -12.38 -15.58 12.28
C TYR A 409 -13.86 -15.19 12.27
N ARG A 410 -14.56 -15.51 13.35
CA ARG A 410 -15.97 -15.17 13.60
C ARG A 410 -16.10 -14.27 14.82
N VAL A 411 -17.13 -13.45 14.84
CA VAL A 411 -17.41 -12.57 16.00
C VAL A 411 -17.61 -13.38 17.29
N GLY A 412 -18.15 -14.60 17.20
CA GLY A 412 -18.33 -15.51 18.34
C GLY A 412 -17.02 -15.93 19.02
N ASP A 413 -15.89 -15.91 18.30
CA ASP A 413 -14.59 -16.34 18.82
C ASP A 413 -14.04 -15.39 19.90
N LEU A 414 -14.62 -14.17 20.01
CA LEU A 414 -14.29 -13.21 21.06
C LEU A 414 -14.36 -13.83 22.46
N VAL A 415 -15.33 -14.74 22.70
CA VAL A 415 -15.49 -15.43 23.99
C VAL A 415 -14.21 -16.19 24.40
N VAL A 416 -13.44 -16.70 23.44
CA VAL A 416 -12.17 -17.39 23.66
C VAL A 416 -10.99 -16.42 23.66
N PHE A 417 -10.98 -15.44 22.75
CA PHE A 417 -9.82 -14.55 22.62
C PHE A 417 -9.66 -13.52 23.73
N TRP A 418 -10.75 -13.06 24.37
CA TRP A 418 -10.67 -12.19 25.54
C TRP A 418 -9.84 -12.84 26.67
N PRO A 419 -10.22 -14.00 27.23
CA PRO A 419 -9.46 -14.63 28.31
C PRO A 419 -8.08 -15.09 27.85
N MET A 420 -7.93 -15.57 26.61
CA MET A 420 -6.63 -15.96 26.06
C MET A 420 -5.63 -14.80 26.04
N GLY A 421 -6.07 -13.62 25.59
CA GLY A 421 -5.21 -12.47 25.46
C GLY A 421 -4.87 -11.80 26.80
N VAL A 422 -5.82 -11.75 27.72
CA VAL A 422 -5.56 -11.34 29.12
C VAL A 422 -4.60 -12.32 29.79
N GLY A 423 -4.82 -13.63 29.63
CA GLY A 423 -3.95 -14.69 30.13
C GLY A 423 -2.52 -14.58 29.61
N ALA A 424 -2.34 -14.36 28.30
CA ALA A 424 -1.02 -14.11 27.72
C ALA A 424 -0.34 -12.87 28.34
N GLY A 425 -1.11 -11.80 28.60
CA GLY A 425 -0.59 -10.61 29.27
C GLY A 425 -0.12 -10.88 30.70
N LEU A 426 -0.90 -11.63 31.49
CA LEU A 426 -0.53 -12.03 32.85
C LEU A 426 0.66 -13.00 32.86
N CYS A 427 0.76 -13.92 31.90
CA CYS A 427 1.96 -14.75 31.73
C CYS A 427 3.20 -13.90 31.44
N ALA A 428 3.08 -12.82 30.66
CA ALA A 428 4.20 -11.89 30.47
C ALA A 428 4.63 -11.24 31.80
N VAL A 429 3.67 -10.78 32.62
CA VAL A 429 3.97 -10.24 33.95
C VAL A 429 4.62 -11.29 34.86
N LEU A 430 4.13 -12.53 34.85
CA LEU A 430 4.72 -13.63 35.63
C LEU A 430 6.16 -13.91 35.20
N VAL A 431 6.42 -13.99 33.89
CA VAL A 431 7.79 -14.18 33.36
C VAL A 431 8.69 -13.00 33.76
N PHE A 432 8.17 -11.78 33.77
CA PHE A 432 8.91 -10.63 34.26
C PHE A 432 9.20 -10.71 35.77
N ALA A 433 8.26 -11.19 36.58
CA ALA A 433 8.50 -11.44 38.00
C ALA A 433 9.60 -12.49 38.22
N LEU A 434 9.60 -13.58 37.44
CA LEU A 434 10.67 -14.59 37.47
C LEU A 434 12.03 -14.00 37.06
N PHE A 435 12.05 -13.07 36.12
CA PHE A 435 13.26 -12.32 35.76
C PHE A 435 13.79 -11.48 36.92
N VAL A 436 12.92 -10.82 37.69
CA VAL A 436 13.34 -10.02 38.86
C VAL A 436 14.02 -10.89 39.91
N SER A 437 13.53 -12.11 40.12
CA SER A 437 14.08 -13.08 41.09
C SER A 437 15.26 -13.92 40.55
N ALA A 438 15.74 -13.65 39.33
CA ALA A 438 16.86 -14.40 38.77
C ALA A 438 18.20 -13.88 39.30
N ILE A 439 19.13 -14.80 39.60
CA ILE A 439 20.48 -14.48 40.11
C ILE A 439 21.22 -13.52 39.16
N GLU A 440 21.04 -13.67 37.85
CA GLU A 440 21.70 -12.79 36.87
C GLU A 440 21.16 -11.35 36.88
N THR A 441 19.97 -11.14 37.44
CA THR A 441 19.34 -9.82 37.60
C THR A 441 19.81 -9.16 38.88
N GLU A 442 19.89 -9.92 39.98
CA GLU A 442 20.45 -9.45 41.25
C GLU A 442 21.87 -8.90 41.07
N ALA A 443 22.69 -9.56 40.24
CA ALA A 443 24.05 -9.10 39.94
C ALA A 443 24.12 -7.83 39.05
N ARG A 444 23.03 -7.46 38.37
CA ARG A 444 23.01 -6.37 37.36
C ARG A 444 22.36 -5.09 37.83
N TYR A 445 21.57 -5.13 38.89
CA TYR A 445 20.80 -3.99 39.38
C TYR A 445 21.23 -3.65 40.81
N ALA A 446 21.40 -2.35 41.10
CA ALA A 446 21.72 -1.89 42.45
C ALA A 446 20.58 -2.18 43.44
N THR A 447 19.32 -2.07 42.99
CA THR A 447 18.11 -2.39 43.76
C THR A 447 17.09 -3.14 42.89
N PRO A 448 17.21 -4.47 42.78
CA PRO A 448 16.30 -5.30 41.98
C PRO A 448 14.83 -5.15 42.40
N ASP A 449 14.54 -4.90 43.69
CA ASP A 449 13.18 -4.79 44.22
C ASP A 449 12.36 -3.67 43.58
N LEU A 450 13.00 -2.59 43.11
CA LEU A 450 12.32 -1.51 42.39
C LEU A 450 11.69 -1.99 41.07
N LEU A 451 12.16 -3.10 40.50
CA LEU A 451 11.56 -3.70 39.32
C LEU A 451 10.14 -4.25 39.59
N TRP A 452 9.76 -4.53 40.84
CA TRP A 452 8.37 -4.88 41.16
C TRP A 452 7.39 -3.74 40.84
N LEU A 453 7.83 -2.49 40.89
CA LEU A 453 7.02 -1.35 40.43
C LEU A 453 6.73 -1.44 38.92
N VAL A 454 7.66 -1.99 38.14
CA VAL A 454 7.46 -2.26 36.72
C VAL A 454 6.42 -3.36 36.52
N ALA A 455 6.46 -4.43 37.33
CA ALA A 455 5.44 -5.49 37.28
C ALA A 455 4.03 -4.94 37.56
N VAL A 456 3.88 -4.09 38.59
CA VAL A 456 2.61 -3.39 38.90
C VAL A 456 2.18 -2.49 37.74
N GLY A 457 3.13 -1.74 37.16
CA GLY A 457 2.90 -0.90 35.98
C GLY A 457 2.40 -1.70 34.78
N LEU A 458 2.99 -2.87 34.51
CA LEU A 458 2.57 -3.78 33.45
C LEU A 458 1.15 -4.32 33.67
N ILE A 459 0.80 -4.72 34.90
CA ILE A 459 -0.56 -5.17 35.24
C ILE A 459 -1.57 -4.07 34.94
N TYR A 460 -1.33 -2.86 35.43
CA TYR A 460 -2.23 -1.73 35.20
C TYR A 460 -2.34 -1.39 33.70
N TRP A 461 -1.21 -1.31 33.01
CA TRP A 461 -1.18 -0.96 31.59
C TRP A 461 -1.91 -1.98 30.72
N LEU A 462 -1.64 -3.28 30.92
CA LEU A 462 -2.30 -4.37 30.19
C LEU A 462 -3.79 -4.44 30.53
N GLY A 463 -4.15 -4.33 31.81
CA GLY A 463 -5.56 -4.30 32.23
C GLY A 463 -6.32 -3.15 31.57
N ARG A 464 -5.75 -1.94 31.60
CA ARG A 464 -6.34 -0.77 30.95
C ARG A 464 -6.47 -0.95 29.44
N LEU A 465 -5.47 -1.55 28.79
CA LEU A 465 -5.49 -1.84 27.35
C LEU A 465 -6.64 -2.79 26.99
N TRP A 466 -6.79 -3.89 27.74
CA TRP A 466 -7.86 -4.88 27.53
C TRP A 466 -9.25 -4.31 27.83
N ILE A 467 -9.41 -3.52 28.90
CA ILE A 467 -10.67 -2.83 29.22
C ILE A 467 -11.08 -1.89 28.07
N LYS A 468 -10.16 -1.06 27.56
CA LYS A 468 -10.45 -0.15 26.45
C LYS A 468 -10.80 -0.88 25.15
N THR A 469 -10.15 -2.02 24.91
CA THR A 469 -10.46 -2.86 23.76
C THR A 469 -11.87 -3.42 23.88
N ALA A 470 -12.27 -3.91 25.06
CA ALA A 470 -13.62 -4.42 25.31
C ALA A 470 -14.70 -3.34 25.16
N ARG A 471 -14.37 -2.07 25.44
CA ARG A 471 -15.25 -0.91 25.22
C ARG A 471 -15.33 -0.43 23.76
N GLY A 472 -14.53 -1.01 22.86
CA GLY A 472 -14.47 -0.57 21.46
C GLY A 472 -13.71 0.75 21.24
N GLU A 473 -12.95 1.22 22.22
CA GLU A 473 -12.17 2.47 22.14
C GLU A 473 -10.81 2.26 21.42
N MET A 474 -10.47 1.03 21.06
CA MET A 474 -9.19 0.67 20.44
C MET A 474 -9.30 0.64 18.91
N HIS A 475 -8.83 1.69 18.25
CA HIS A 475 -8.89 1.81 16.78
C HIS A 475 -7.52 1.69 16.08
N ASP A 476 -6.44 1.84 16.84
CA ASP A 476 -5.07 1.84 16.33
C ASP A 476 -4.33 0.53 16.66
N ASP A 477 -3.16 0.34 16.04
CA ASP A 477 -2.25 -0.75 16.43
C ASP A 477 -1.80 -0.53 17.89
N PRO A 478 -1.82 -1.55 18.78
CA PRO A 478 -1.61 -1.37 20.22
C PRO A 478 -0.28 -0.68 20.57
N LEU A 479 0.77 -0.92 19.78
CA LEU A 479 2.06 -0.25 19.94
C LEU A 479 1.99 1.25 19.62
N VAL A 480 1.23 1.62 18.58
CA VAL A 480 1.00 3.02 18.20
C VAL A 480 0.11 3.70 19.25
N TYR A 481 -0.92 3.00 19.72
CA TYR A 481 -1.79 3.47 20.78
C TYR A 481 -1.01 3.77 22.06
N ALA A 482 -0.09 2.88 22.45
CA ALA A 482 0.76 3.05 23.64
C ALA A 482 1.57 4.36 23.61
N LEU A 483 2.00 4.79 22.43
CA LEU A 483 2.79 6.00 22.24
C LEU A 483 1.95 7.28 22.07
N ARG A 484 0.67 7.16 21.68
CA ARG A 484 -0.22 8.31 21.51
C ARG A 484 -1.02 8.63 22.77
N ASP A 485 -1.55 7.60 23.44
CA ASP A 485 -2.39 7.77 24.62
C ASP A 485 -1.58 8.31 25.80
N PHE A 486 -2.08 9.39 26.41
CA PHE A 486 -1.39 10.06 27.52
C PHE A 486 -1.20 9.13 28.73
N GLY A 487 -2.24 8.37 29.11
CA GLY A 487 -2.15 7.44 30.23
C GLY A 487 -1.11 6.35 30.00
N SER A 488 -1.08 5.77 28.79
CA SER A 488 -0.06 4.79 28.40
C SER A 488 1.35 5.38 28.46
N ARG A 489 1.56 6.60 27.95
CA ARG A 489 2.86 7.27 28.00
C ARG A 489 3.34 7.51 29.43
N VAL A 490 2.45 7.96 30.32
CA VAL A 490 2.78 8.18 31.74
C VAL A 490 3.17 6.86 32.42
N THR A 491 2.40 5.78 32.21
CA THR A 491 2.73 4.47 32.79
C THR A 491 4.05 3.92 32.24
N VAL A 492 4.28 4.00 30.93
CA VAL A 492 5.55 3.55 30.32
C VAL A 492 6.73 4.38 30.82
N ALA A 493 6.59 5.70 30.92
CA ALA A 493 7.63 6.57 31.47
C ALA A 493 7.96 6.20 32.92
N ALA A 494 6.94 5.98 33.76
CA ALA A 494 7.14 5.55 35.15
C ALA A 494 7.87 4.21 35.25
N MET A 495 7.53 3.23 34.39
CA MET A 495 8.24 1.95 34.32
C MET A 495 9.70 2.13 33.92
N VAL A 496 10.00 2.95 32.91
CA VAL A 496 11.37 3.24 32.50
C VAL A 496 12.16 3.92 33.62
N THR A 497 11.57 4.91 34.30
CA THR A 497 12.19 5.57 35.46
C THR A 497 12.46 4.59 36.59
N ALA A 498 11.54 3.67 36.89
CA ALA A 498 11.75 2.64 37.89
C ALA A 498 12.88 1.68 37.51
N THR A 499 12.99 1.26 36.24
CA THR A 499 14.10 0.43 35.75
C THR A 499 15.46 1.15 35.84
N LEU A 500 15.51 2.43 35.49
CA LEU A 500 16.74 3.21 35.60
C LEU A 500 17.14 3.43 37.06
N ALA A 501 16.17 3.72 37.94
CA ALA A 501 16.40 3.83 39.37
C ALA A 501 16.90 2.51 39.96
N ALA A 502 16.27 1.38 39.59
CA ALA A 502 16.70 0.04 40.00
C ALA A 502 18.16 -0.25 39.64
N HIS A 503 18.63 0.27 38.49
CA HIS A 503 19.98 0.03 38.03
C HIS A 503 21.01 0.94 38.71
N PHE A 504 20.72 2.24 38.84
CA PHE A 504 21.69 3.24 39.30
C PHE A 504 21.61 3.61 40.78
N VAL A 505 20.47 3.38 41.45
CA VAL A 505 20.24 3.80 42.83
C VAL A 505 20.34 2.60 43.77
N ALA A 506 21.28 2.68 44.71
CA ALA A 506 21.34 1.77 45.86
C ALA A 506 20.47 2.34 46.99
N LEU A 507 19.29 1.74 47.20
CA LEU A 507 18.50 1.89 48.41
C LEU A 507 19.04 0.83 49.37
N GLY A 508 19.78 1.28 50.38
CA GLY A 508 20.45 0.42 51.35
C GLY A 508 19.51 -0.31 52.29
#